data_AF-A0A3M0YVE6-F1
#
_entry.id   AF-A0A3M0YVE6-F1
#
_cell.length_a   1.000
_cell.length_b   1.000
_cell.length_c   1.000
_cell.angle_alpha   90.00
_cell.angle_beta   90.00
_cell.angle_gamma   90.00
#
_symmetry.space_group_name_H-M   'P 1'
#
loop_
_entity.id
_entity.type
_entity.pdbx_description
1 polymer ?
#
loop_
_entity_poly.entity_id
_entity_poly.type
_entity_poly.pdbx_seq_one_letter_code
_entity_poly.pdbx_strand_id
1 'polypeptide(L)'
;FLGICLGMQILMDASFEFGEHRGFGLIPGRVIRFPEDFPARGFKIPHMGWNDARALEPAHPVLATLNGRQVYYVHSYHCVPEEPRHLLAECDYGGLRFAAAVGCDNILGVQFHPEKSQRAGLALLEAFVRWKP
;
A
#
# COMPACT_ATOMS: atom_id res chain seq x y z
N PHE A 1 -14.80 2.22 -1.84
CA PHE A 1 -13.97 3.28 -1.20
C PHE A 1 -12.52 3.10 -1.65
N LEU A 2 -11.77 4.19 -1.87
CA LEU A 2 -10.32 4.14 -2.18
C LEU A 2 -9.53 4.93 -1.13
N GLY A 3 -8.73 4.23 -0.32
CA GLY A 3 -7.76 4.83 0.61
C GLY A 3 -6.41 5.02 -0.06
N ILE A 4 -5.81 6.21 0.02
CA ILE A 4 -4.51 6.53 -0.59
C ILE A 4 -3.52 6.93 0.51
N CYS A 5 -2.36 6.28 0.55
CA CYS A 5 -1.28 6.51 1.51
C CYS A 5 -1.78 6.46 2.96
N LEU A 6 -1.88 7.60 3.66
CA LEU A 6 -2.47 7.65 5.00
C LEU A 6 -3.92 7.14 5.02
N GLY A 7 -4.68 7.35 3.94
CA GLY A 7 -6.03 6.83 3.79
C GLY A 7 -6.10 5.30 3.66
N MET A 8 -5.02 4.63 3.27
CA MET A 8 -4.90 3.17 3.38
C MET A 8 -4.53 2.78 4.82
N GLN A 9 -3.60 3.51 5.44
CA GLN A 9 -3.11 3.23 6.79
C GLN A 9 -4.20 3.32 7.86
N ILE A 10 -5.12 4.29 7.74
CA ILE A 10 -6.25 4.47 8.67
C ILE A 10 -7.24 3.29 8.67
N LEU A 11 -7.21 2.42 7.65
CA LEU A 11 -8.07 1.22 7.59
C LEU A 11 -7.68 0.15 8.61
N MET A 12 -6.41 0.16 9.05
CA MET A 12 -5.85 -0.80 10.02
C MET A 12 -6.44 -0.60 11.43
N ASP A 13 -6.17 -1.52 12.35
CA ASP A 13 -6.58 -1.38 13.76
C ASP A 13 -5.79 -0.28 14.46
N ALA A 14 -4.48 -0.21 14.20
CA ALA A 14 -3.58 0.70 14.88
C ALA A 14 -2.42 1.22 14.00
N SER A 15 -1.95 2.42 14.31
CA SER A 15 -0.71 2.99 13.81
C SER A 15 0.26 3.27 14.95
N PHE A 16 1.54 3.01 14.71
CA PHE A 16 2.63 3.28 15.63
C PHE A 16 3.46 4.52 15.23
N GLU A 17 2.95 5.35 14.31
CA GLU A 17 3.57 6.61 13.95
C GLU A 17 3.39 7.65 15.06
N PHE A 18 4.50 8.09 15.68
CA PHE A 18 4.54 9.03 16.81
C PHE A 18 3.80 8.59 18.09
N GLY A 19 3.62 7.29 18.28
CA GLY A 19 2.86 6.72 19.39
C GLY A 19 1.82 5.73 18.88
N GLU A 20 1.00 5.20 19.77
CA GLU A 20 -0.06 4.28 19.40
C GLU A 20 -1.37 5.04 19.14
N HIS A 21 -1.94 4.85 17.96
CA HIS A 21 -3.16 5.50 17.51
C HIS A 21 -4.13 4.47 16.93
N ARG A 22 -5.40 4.51 17.34
CA ARG A 22 -6.44 3.64 16.79
C ARG A 22 -6.86 4.09 15.39
N GLY A 23 -6.91 3.15 14.45
CA GLY A 23 -7.52 3.35 13.14
C GLY A 23 -9.00 2.98 13.13
N PHE A 24 -9.56 2.78 11.94
CA PHE A 24 -10.96 2.39 11.77
C PHE A 24 -11.23 0.90 12.09
N GLY A 25 -10.19 0.07 12.14
CA GLY A 25 -10.34 -1.37 12.41
C GLY A 25 -11.19 -2.10 11.37
N LEU A 26 -11.10 -1.67 10.10
CA LEU A 26 -11.79 -2.31 8.97
C LEU A 26 -10.96 -3.45 8.39
N ILE A 27 -9.64 -3.39 8.56
CA ILE A 27 -8.70 -4.44 8.17
C ILE A 27 -7.86 -4.77 9.40
N PRO A 28 -7.94 -6.01 9.93
CA PRO A 28 -7.09 -6.44 11.04
C PRO A 28 -5.61 -6.28 10.70
N GLY A 29 -4.88 -5.50 11.49
CA GLY A 29 -3.52 -5.12 11.13
C GLY A 29 -2.97 -3.88 11.83
N ARG A 30 -1.68 -3.64 11.59
CA ARG A 30 -0.95 -2.51 12.17
C ARG A 30 -0.11 -1.75 11.15
N VAL A 31 0.09 -0.47 11.40
CA VAL A 31 1.00 0.40 10.63
C VAL A 31 2.28 0.58 11.43
N ILE A 32 3.40 0.06 10.92
CA ILE A 32 4.70 0.05 11.62
C ILE A 32 5.77 0.77 10.81
N ARG A 33 6.81 1.25 11.49
CA ARG A 33 7.94 1.91 10.84
C ARG A 33 8.77 0.88 10.07
N PHE A 34 9.37 1.30 8.96
CA PHE A 34 10.45 0.51 8.35
C PHE A 34 11.58 0.24 9.36
N PRO A 35 12.29 -0.90 9.25
CA PRO A 35 13.35 -1.26 10.18
C PRO A 35 14.44 -0.20 10.30
N GLU A 36 14.96 0.02 11.51
CA GLU A 36 15.95 1.05 11.81
C GLU A 36 17.32 0.80 11.16
N ASP A 37 17.62 -0.44 10.77
CA ASP A 37 18.85 -0.85 10.09
C ASP A 37 18.86 -0.52 8.59
N PHE A 38 17.73 -0.10 8.00
CA PHE A 38 17.62 0.22 6.57
C PHE A 38 18.64 1.26 6.09
N PRO A 39 18.80 2.42 6.77
CA PRO A 39 19.81 3.40 6.39
C PRO A 39 21.24 2.85 6.42
N ALA A 40 21.58 2.02 7.41
CA ALA A 40 22.89 1.36 7.51
C ALA A 40 23.13 0.36 6.36
N ARG A 41 22.05 -0.21 5.81
CA ARG A 41 22.05 -1.09 4.64
C ARG A 41 21.93 -0.34 3.30
N GLY A 42 21.93 0.99 3.32
CA GLY A 42 21.85 1.84 2.12
C GLY A 42 20.43 2.16 1.64
N PHE A 43 19.39 1.78 2.37
CA PHE A 43 17.99 2.07 2.04
C PHE A 43 17.52 3.34 2.78
N LYS A 44 17.06 4.34 2.03
CA LYS A 44 16.63 5.63 2.59
C LYS A 44 15.23 5.51 3.18
N ILE A 45 15.03 6.07 4.37
CA ILE A 45 13.71 6.25 5.00
C ILE A 45 13.41 7.75 5.10
N PRO A 46 12.27 8.24 4.57
CA PRO A 46 11.16 7.50 3.98
C PRO A 46 11.54 6.73 2.71
N HIS A 47 10.89 5.58 2.49
CA HIS A 47 10.86 4.92 1.18
C HIS A 47 10.21 5.91 0.20
N MET A 48 11.04 6.49 -0.67
CA MET A 48 10.65 7.57 -1.56
C MET A 48 11.17 7.31 -2.97
N GLY A 49 10.26 7.31 -3.94
CA GLY A 49 10.59 7.13 -5.34
C GLY A 49 9.67 6.16 -6.05
N TRP A 50 10.10 5.76 -7.25
CA TRP A 50 9.39 4.81 -8.10
C TRP A 50 9.77 3.39 -7.70
N ASN A 51 8.75 2.57 -7.44
CA ASN A 51 8.94 1.15 -7.13
C ASN A 51 7.74 0.36 -7.66
N ASP A 52 7.87 -0.96 -7.69
CA ASP A 52 6.82 -1.85 -8.19
C ASP A 52 5.66 -1.97 -7.20
N ALA A 53 4.48 -2.32 -7.72
CA ALA A 53 3.33 -2.77 -6.94
C ALA A 53 2.85 -4.09 -7.53
N ARG A 54 3.38 -5.21 -7.01
CA ARG A 54 3.07 -6.55 -7.55
C ARG A 54 1.74 -7.03 -6.99
N ALA A 55 0.71 -7.04 -7.83
CA ALA A 55 -0.57 -7.66 -7.48
C ALA A 55 -0.39 -9.15 -7.16
N LEU A 56 -1.10 -9.63 -6.14
CA LEU A 56 -1.17 -11.05 -5.81
C LEU A 56 -2.24 -11.74 -6.67
N GLU A 57 -2.05 -13.02 -6.96
CA GLU A 57 -2.98 -13.79 -7.80
C GLU A 57 -4.07 -14.48 -6.97
N PRO A 58 -5.34 -14.49 -7.43
CA PRO A 58 -5.85 -13.78 -8.62
C PRO A 58 -5.87 -12.26 -8.43
N ALA A 59 -5.34 -11.52 -9.41
CA ALA A 59 -5.21 -10.07 -9.30
C ALA A 59 -6.55 -9.36 -9.15
N HIS A 60 -6.64 -8.45 -8.17
CA HIS A 60 -7.78 -7.54 -8.04
C HIS A 60 -7.97 -6.73 -9.33
N PRO A 61 -9.19 -6.58 -9.89
CA PRO A 61 -9.41 -5.97 -11.21
C PRO A 61 -8.80 -4.58 -11.38
N VAL A 62 -8.84 -3.76 -10.32
CA VAL A 62 -8.23 -2.43 -10.31
C VAL A 62 -6.69 -2.49 -10.35
N LEU A 63 -6.09 -3.44 -9.65
CA LEU A 63 -4.63 -3.58 -9.52
C LEU A 63 -4.01 -4.29 -10.72
N ALA A 64 -4.79 -5.07 -11.48
CA ALA A 64 -4.34 -5.71 -12.72
C ALA A 64 -3.78 -4.70 -13.75
N THR A 65 -4.19 -3.43 -13.66
CA THR A 65 -3.67 -2.33 -14.51
C THR A 65 -2.22 -1.96 -14.24
N LEU A 66 -1.66 -2.38 -13.10
CA LEU A 66 -0.30 -2.03 -12.67
C LEU A 66 0.76 -3.03 -13.11
N ASN A 67 0.39 -4.14 -13.78
CA ASN A 67 1.34 -5.19 -14.11
C ASN A 67 2.51 -4.64 -14.97
N GLY A 68 3.74 -4.82 -14.48
CA GLY A 68 4.96 -4.30 -15.10
C GLY A 68 5.13 -2.77 -15.04
N ARG A 69 4.38 -2.07 -14.18
CA ARG A 69 4.46 -0.61 -14.02
C ARG A 69 4.91 -0.22 -12.62
N GLN A 70 5.75 0.81 -12.55
CA GLN A 70 6.14 1.44 -11.30
C GLN A 70 5.16 2.54 -10.90
N VAL A 71 5.02 2.70 -9.58
CA VAL A 71 4.19 3.71 -8.93
C VAL A 71 5.04 4.48 -7.92
N TYR A 72 4.57 5.67 -7.55
CA TYR A 72 5.33 6.59 -6.70
C TYR A 72 4.98 6.42 -5.22
N TYR A 73 5.98 6.07 -4.42
CA TYR A 73 5.91 5.93 -2.98
C TYR A 73 6.57 7.12 -2.27
N VAL A 74 6.04 7.47 -1.09
CA VAL A 74 6.67 8.38 -0.12
C VAL A 74 6.12 8.10 1.28
N HIS A 75 6.78 7.23 2.05
CA HIS A 75 6.31 6.84 3.39
C HIS A 75 7.43 6.28 4.27
N SER A 76 7.36 6.51 5.58
CA SER A 76 8.27 5.92 6.58
C SER A 76 7.66 4.71 7.31
N TYR A 77 6.35 4.52 7.17
CA TYR A 77 5.57 3.48 7.82
C TYR A 77 4.81 2.68 6.77
N HIS A 78 4.57 1.40 7.03
CA HIS A 78 3.85 0.52 6.12
C HIS A 78 2.81 -0.32 6.87
N CYS A 79 1.76 -0.71 6.17
CA CYS A 79 0.74 -1.60 6.71
C CYS A 79 1.28 -3.04 6.80
N VAL A 80 0.87 -3.74 7.85
CA VAL A 80 1.05 -5.17 8.08
C VAL A 80 -0.32 -5.74 8.45
N PRO A 81 -1.11 -6.17 7.44
CA PRO A 81 -2.35 -6.89 7.68
C PRO A 81 -2.07 -8.20 8.42
N GLU A 82 -2.91 -8.57 9.37
CA GLU A 82 -2.79 -9.84 10.10
C GLU A 82 -3.26 -11.03 9.27
N GLU A 83 -4.27 -10.82 8.43
CA GLU A 83 -4.83 -11.86 7.58
C GLU A 83 -4.40 -11.72 6.12
N PRO A 84 -3.87 -12.79 5.50
CA PRO A 84 -3.42 -12.77 4.10
C PRO A 84 -4.50 -12.35 3.10
N ARG A 85 -5.79 -12.60 3.40
CA ARG A 85 -6.92 -12.23 2.52
C ARG A 85 -7.02 -10.72 2.26
N HIS A 86 -6.44 -9.91 3.14
CA HIS A 86 -6.47 -8.45 3.02
C HIS A 86 -5.31 -7.90 2.21
N LEU A 87 -4.27 -8.69 1.93
CA LEU A 87 -3.13 -8.27 1.11
C LEU A 87 -3.47 -8.46 -0.37
N LEU A 88 -3.51 -7.39 -1.15
CA LEU A 88 -3.85 -7.43 -2.57
C LEU A 88 -2.65 -7.18 -3.50
N ALA A 89 -1.66 -6.43 -3.02
CA ALA A 89 -0.39 -6.24 -3.72
C ALA A 89 0.75 -6.03 -2.72
N GLU A 90 1.94 -6.46 -3.11
CA GLU A 90 3.17 -6.27 -2.34
C GLU A 90 4.21 -5.44 -3.11
N CYS A 91 5.08 -4.78 -2.35
CA CYS A 91 6.27 -4.11 -2.86
C CYS A 91 7.47 -4.61 -2.06
N ASP A 92 8.59 -4.83 -2.74
CA ASP A 92 9.88 -5.14 -2.09
C ASP A 92 10.70 -3.85 -1.97
N TYR A 93 11.13 -3.55 -0.76
CA TYR A 93 12.11 -2.49 -0.51
C TYR A 93 13.20 -3.02 0.40
N GLY A 94 14.39 -3.23 -0.15
CA GLY A 94 15.53 -3.75 0.60
C GLY A 94 15.32 -5.14 1.17
N GLY A 95 14.62 -6.02 0.45
CA GLY A 95 14.32 -7.39 0.87
C GLY A 95 13.19 -7.50 1.88
N LEU A 96 12.62 -6.37 2.32
CA LEU A 96 11.36 -6.36 3.07
C LEU A 96 10.20 -6.23 2.10
N ARG A 97 9.27 -7.18 2.18
CA ARG A 97 7.99 -7.09 1.48
C ARG A 97 6.97 -6.41 2.37
N PHE A 98 6.32 -5.37 1.86
CA PHE A 98 5.25 -4.67 2.55
C PHE A 98 4.00 -4.57 1.67
N ALA A 99 2.86 -4.30 2.31
CA ALA A 99 1.59 -4.13 1.62
C ALA A 99 1.59 -2.87 0.74
N ALA A 100 1.65 -3.05 -0.57
CA ALA A 100 1.46 -1.98 -1.55
C ALA A 100 -0.02 -1.64 -1.73
N ALA A 101 -0.88 -2.66 -1.61
CA ALA A 101 -2.33 -2.50 -1.60
C ALA A 101 -3.01 -3.52 -0.67
N VAL A 102 -4.12 -3.09 -0.07
CA VAL A 102 -4.97 -3.92 0.79
C VAL A 102 -6.43 -3.79 0.37
N GLY A 103 -7.28 -4.72 0.79
CA GLY A 103 -8.72 -4.61 0.58
C GLY A 103 -9.58 -5.48 1.48
N CYS A 104 -10.85 -5.11 1.54
CA CYS A 104 -11.91 -5.81 2.26
C CYS A 104 -13.25 -5.37 1.65
N ASP A 105 -14.09 -6.32 1.22
CA ASP A 105 -15.36 -6.03 0.56
C ASP A 105 -15.22 -5.02 -0.60
N ASN A 106 -15.83 -3.83 -0.46
CA ASN A 106 -15.79 -2.75 -1.44
C ASN A 106 -14.70 -1.69 -1.16
N ILE A 107 -13.75 -2.00 -0.28
CA ILE A 107 -12.63 -1.15 0.13
C ILE A 107 -11.37 -1.59 -0.61
N LEU A 108 -10.72 -0.63 -1.26
CA LEU A 108 -9.36 -0.75 -1.77
C LEU A 108 -8.49 0.31 -1.09
N GLY A 109 -7.32 -0.08 -0.60
CA GLY A 109 -6.31 0.83 -0.07
C GLY A 109 -5.00 0.66 -0.83
N VAL A 110 -4.32 1.76 -1.18
CA VAL A 110 -3.00 1.74 -1.83
C VAL A 110 -2.00 2.62 -1.06
N GLN A 111 -0.78 2.14 -0.91
CA GLN A 111 0.27 2.83 -0.13
C GLN A 111 0.95 3.91 -0.97
N PHE A 112 1.07 3.67 -2.28
CA PHE A 112 1.59 4.63 -3.25
C PHE A 112 0.55 5.73 -3.57
N HIS A 113 1.01 6.78 -4.24
CA HIS A 113 0.20 7.92 -4.66
C HIS A 113 -0.17 7.80 -6.14
N PRO A 114 -1.37 7.28 -6.50
CA PRO A 114 -1.77 7.15 -7.90
C PRO A 114 -1.78 8.51 -8.62
N GLU A 115 -2.13 9.59 -7.94
CA GLU A 115 -2.09 10.96 -8.49
C GLU A 115 -0.67 11.45 -8.83
N LYS A 116 0.37 10.82 -8.27
CA LYS A 116 1.78 11.09 -8.57
C LYS A 116 2.43 10.02 -9.46
N SER A 117 1.70 8.97 -9.83
CA SER A 117 2.21 7.79 -10.52
C SER A 117 1.99 7.83 -12.04
N GLN A 118 1.80 9.02 -12.62
CA GLN A 118 1.63 9.25 -14.06
C GLN A 118 0.61 8.28 -14.71
N ARG A 119 0.95 7.68 -15.85
CA ARG A 119 0.06 6.77 -16.60
C ARG A 119 -0.32 5.52 -15.83
N ALA A 120 0.54 5.03 -14.92
CA ALA A 120 0.23 3.88 -14.08
C ALA A 120 -0.88 4.23 -13.08
N GLY A 121 -0.73 5.37 -12.41
CA GLY A 121 -1.73 5.86 -11.47
C GLY A 121 -3.04 6.26 -12.12
N LEU A 122 -3.01 6.92 -13.29
CA LEU A 122 -4.22 7.26 -14.04
C LEU A 122 -5.00 6.00 -14.44
N ALA A 123 -4.31 4.97 -14.96
CA ALA A 123 -4.95 3.70 -15.32
C ALA A 123 -5.62 3.02 -14.12
N LEU A 124 -4.98 3.06 -12.94
CA LEU A 124 -5.57 2.55 -11.70
C LEU A 124 -6.82 3.33 -11.30
N LEU A 125 -6.78 4.66 -11.35
CA LEU A 125 -7.93 5.50 -11.00
C LEU A 125 -9.11 5.29 -11.97
N GLU A 126 -8.84 5.19 -13.27
CA GLU A 126 -9.85 4.85 -14.28
C GLU A 126 -10.48 3.48 -14.03
N ALA A 127 -9.66 2.47 -13.69
CA ALA A 127 -10.15 1.15 -13.34
C ALA A 127 -10.98 1.17 -12.06
N PHE A 128 -10.56 1.92 -11.04
CA PHE A 128 -11.31 2.08 -9.80
C PHE A 128 -12.69 2.71 -10.03
N VAL A 129 -12.78 3.77 -10.85
CA VAL A 129 -14.07 4.42 -11.18
C VAL A 129 -15.02 3.48 -11.94
N ARG A 130 -14.49 2.53 -12.72
CA ARG A 130 -15.28 1.56 -13.48
C ARG A 130 -15.61 0.30 -12.68
N TRP A 131 -14.92 0.05 -11.58
CA TRP A 131 -15.08 -1.14 -10.77
C TRP A 131 -16.44 -1.15 -10.09
N LYS A 132 -17.14 -2.29 -10.20
CA LYS A 132 -18.45 -2.56 -9.60
C LYS A 132 -18.29 -3.75 -8.65
N PRO A 133 -17.93 -3.51 -7.37
CA PRO A 133 -17.83 -4.56 -6.35
C PRO A 133 -19.16 -5.25 -6.07
#